data_AF-A0A2A3S9Y6-F1
#
_entry.id   AF-A0A2A3S9Y6-F1
#
_cell.length_a   1.000
_cell.length_b   1.000
_cell.length_c   1.000
_cell.angle_alpha   90.00
_cell.angle_beta   90.00
_cell.angle_gamma   90.00
#
_symmetry.space_group_name_H-M   'P 1'
#
loop_
_entity.id
_entity.type
_entity.pdbx_description
1 polymer ?
#
loop_
_entity_poly.entity_id
_entity_poly.type
_entity_poly.pdbx_seq_one_letter_code
_entity_poly.pdbx_strand_id
1 'polypeptide(L)'
;MIKKILIGFGLFLLFILIIGFFAGEDTTESPEDKTVEATPVEMTATETETPEVAPEQVSVEPEPDMTPTEVAPVEDTKTVTPPAKVEKEAKEAETVKLKEKKADDGKLSDAKKAEIIEYFKGNDEPNVLDALFPYDTLKLGMHNDSGNRDGYAEYACEVLKSDFNVKQAVIVRIIDIDKLVSSDKWETIGEANCN
;
A
#
# COMPACT_ATOMS: atom_id res chain seq x y z
N MET A 1 34.70 36.13 -8.79
CA MET A 1 33.22 36.17 -8.79
C MET A 1 32.77 36.25 -10.26
N ILE A 2 31.61 35.73 -10.65
CA ILE A 2 31.09 35.61 -12.05
C ILE A 2 31.44 34.29 -12.80
N LYS A 3 31.18 33.11 -12.22
CA LYS A 3 31.24 31.85 -13.01
C LYS A 3 30.20 30.78 -12.63
N LYS A 4 29.12 31.14 -11.93
CA LYS A 4 28.14 30.17 -11.37
C LYS A 4 26.70 30.29 -11.91
N ILE A 5 26.44 31.08 -12.95
CA ILE A 5 25.05 31.34 -13.41
C ILE A 5 24.64 30.51 -14.65
N LEU A 6 25.56 29.83 -15.35
CA LEU A 6 25.21 29.21 -16.64
C LEU A 6 24.67 27.76 -16.59
N ILE A 7 24.66 27.08 -15.43
CA ILE A 7 24.32 25.64 -15.38
C ILE A 7 22.82 25.40 -15.08
N GLY A 8 22.07 26.42 -14.63
CA GLY A 8 20.67 26.26 -14.24
C GLY A 8 19.65 26.26 -15.39
N PHE A 9 19.98 26.80 -16.56
CA PHE A 9 18.99 26.99 -17.63
C PHE A 9 18.89 25.82 -18.62
N GLY A 10 19.90 24.95 -18.69
CA GLY A 10 19.90 23.79 -19.60
C GLY A 10 19.02 22.63 -19.14
N LEU A 11 18.92 22.40 -17.82
CA LEU A 11 18.15 21.27 -17.27
C LEU A 11 16.64 21.54 -17.25
N PHE A 12 16.22 22.81 -17.22
CA PHE A 12 14.81 23.20 -17.19
C PHE A 12 14.13 23.06 -18.56
N LEU A 13 14.88 23.25 -19.66
CA LEU A 13 14.36 23.03 -21.01
C LEU A 13 14.21 21.55 -21.38
N LEU A 14 14.97 20.64 -20.74
CA LEU A 14 14.83 19.21 -20.97
C LEU A 14 13.58 18.62 -20.28
N PHE A 15 13.14 19.22 -19.17
CA PHE A 15 11.94 18.77 -18.43
C PHE A 15 10.64 19.13 -19.15
N ILE A 16 10.59 20.26 -19.87
CA ILE A 16 9.37 20.68 -20.62
C ILE A 16 9.10 19.77 -21.83
N LEU A 17 10.12 19.13 -22.40
CA LEU A 17 9.93 18.21 -23.54
C LEU A 17 9.35 16.84 -23.17
N ILE A 18 9.39 16.44 -21.89
CA ILE A 18 8.89 15.12 -21.45
C ILE A 18 7.39 15.17 -21.07
N ILE A 19 6.85 16.34 -20.70
CA ILE A 19 5.46 16.48 -20.21
C ILE A 19 4.45 16.65 -21.38
N GLY A 20 4.91 16.75 -22.63
CA GLY A 20 4.06 17.06 -23.78
C GLY A 20 3.41 15.89 -24.54
N PHE A 21 3.43 14.64 -24.03
CA PHE A 21 3.02 13.46 -24.82
C PHE A 21 1.91 12.58 -24.22
N PHE A 22 1.06 13.13 -23.35
CA PHE A 22 -0.21 12.47 -22.99
C PHE A 22 -1.37 13.45 -23.15
N ALA A 23 -1.69 13.75 -24.40
CA ALA A 23 -2.97 14.29 -24.82
C ALA A 23 -3.59 13.29 -25.81
N GLY A 24 -4.70 12.69 -25.41
CA GLY A 24 -5.46 11.68 -26.15
C GLY A 24 -5.99 10.66 -25.15
N GLU A 25 -7.27 10.35 -25.06
CA GLU A 25 -8.43 10.76 -25.85
C GLU A 25 -9.67 10.40 -25.01
N ASP A 26 -10.71 11.21 -25.11
CA ASP A 26 -11.99 11.00 -24.44
C ASP A 26 -12.58 9.60 -24.66
N THR A 27 -13.06 8.96 -23.59
CA THR A 27 -14.22 8.08 -23.71
C THR A 27 -15.08 8.19 -22.45
N THR A 28 -16.10 9.02 -22.58
CA THR A 28 -17.32 9.03 -21.79
C THR A 28 -18.04 7.69 -21.93
N GLU A 29 -18.10 6.90 -20.86
CA GLU A 29 -19.20 5.97 -20.64
C GLU A 29 -19.90 6.28 -19.31
N SER A 30 -21.15 6.67 -19.48
CA SER A 30 -22.15 6.95 -18.46
C SER A 30 -22.77 5.63 -18.00
N PRO A 31 -22.66 5.23 -16.72
CA PRO A 31 -23.49 4.15 -16.21
C PRO A 31 -24.90 4.67 -15.91
N GLU A 32 -25.86 4.04 -16.57
CA GLU A 32 -27.29 4.24 -16.43
C GLU A 32 -27.77 4.08 -14.98
N ASP A 33 -28.57 5.05 -14.59
CA ASP A 33 -29.50 5.07 -13.46
C ASP A 33 -30.40 3.81 -13.48
N LYS A 34 -30.23 2.95 -12.48
CA LYS A 34 -31.28 2.00 -12.05
C LYS A 34 -31.71 2.36 -10.64
N THR A 35 -32.64 3.31 -10.60
CA THR A 35 -33.65 3.44 -9.56
C THR A 35 -34.33 2.08 -9.32
N VAL A 36 -34.03 1.45 -8.18
CA VAL A 36 -34.80 0.31 -7.65
C VAL A 36 -35.62 0.82 -6.48
N GLU A 37 -36.94 0.75 -6.63
CA GLU A 37 -37.93 1.09 -5.62
C GLU A 37 -37.67 0.36 -4.30
N ALA A 38 -37.61 1.14 -3.23
CA ALA A 38 -37.67 0.64 -1.87
C ALA A 38 -39.08 0.11 -1.56
N THR A 39 -39.18 -1.19 -1.31
CA THR A 39 -40.33 -1.81 -0.65
C THR A 39 -40.05 -1.89 0.85
N PRO A 40 -40.92 -1.38 1.74
CA PRO A 40 -40.78 -1.60 3.17
C PRO A 40 -41.29 -3.00 3.52
N VAL A 41 -40.38 -3.91 3.85
CA VAL A 41 -40.76 -5.20 4.46
C VAL A 41 -40.66 -5.06 5.97
N GLU A 42 -41.84 -4.94 6.57
CA GLU A 42 -42.10 -5.12 7.98
C GLU A 42 -41.72 -6.57 8.35
N MET A 43 -40.71 -6.77 9.20
CA MET A 43 -40.44 -8.08 9.79
C MET A 43 -40.44 -7.99 11.31
N THR A 44 -41.49 -8.58 11.83
CA THR A 44 -41.76 -9.00 13.19
C THR A 44 -40.59 -9.75 13.84
N ALA A 45 -40.33 -9.42 15.10
CA ALA A 45 -39.51 -10.20 16.00
C ALA A 45 -40.10 -11.61 16.18
N THR A 46 -39.29 -12.64 15.99
CA THR A 46 -39.61 -14.02 16.35
C THR A 46 -38.46 -14.60 17.16
N GLU A 47 -38.87 -15.31 18.20
CA GLU A 47 -38.11 -15.91 19.29
C GLU A 47 -36.87 -16.70 18.91
N THR A 48 -35.92 -16.63 19.84
CA THR A 48 -34.81 -17.54 20.07
C THR A 48 -35.34 -18.94 20.40
N GLU A 49 -35.12 -19.91 19.51
CA GLU A 49 -35.02 -21.32 19.88
C GLU A 49 -33.60 -21.82 19.57
N THR A 50 -32.99 -22.40 20.60
CA THR A 50 -31.70 -23.09 20.55
C THR A 50 -31.91 -24.52 20.03
N PRO A 51 -31.36 -24.90 18.87
CA PRO A 51 -31.28 -26.30 18.51
C PRO A 51 -30.07 -26.96 19.19
N GLU A 52 -30.36 -27.89 20.09
CA GLU A 52 -29.46 -28.94 20.55
C GLU A 52 -29.17 -29.88 19.36
N VAL A 53 -27.98 -29.75 18.75
CA VAL A 53 -27.55 -30.62 17.65
C VAL A 53 -26.50 -31.61 18.18
N ALA A 54 -26.89 -32.88 18.16
CA ALA A 54 -26.06 -34.05 18.43
C ALA A 54 -24.90 -34.18 17.42
N PRO A 55 -23.78 -34.81 17.80
CA PRO A 55 -22.62 -34.93 16.92
C PRO A 55 -22.87 -35.92 15.78
N GLU A 56 -23.06 -35.41 14.57
CA GLU A 56 -22.98 -36.22 13.34
C GLU A 56 -21.52 -36.52 13.02
N GLN A 57 -21.21 -37.82 12.96
CA GLN A 57 -19.94 -38.34 12.49
C GLN A 57 -19.90 -38.23 10.97
N VAL A 58 -19.14 -37.27 10.44
CA VAL A 58 -18.88 -37.18 9.01
C VAL A 58 -17.66 -38.03 8.67
N SER A 59 -17.95 -38.99 7.79
CA SER A 59 -17.07 -39.96 7.18
C SER A 59 -15.91 -39.27 6.45
N VAL A 60 -14.70 -39.78 6.71
CA VAL A 60 -13.47 -39.40 6.01
C VAL A 60 -13.61 -39.80 4.54
N GLU A 61 -13.66 -38.81 3.65
CA GLU A 61 -13.59 -38.99 2.21
C GLU A 61 -12.10 -39.12 1.81
N PRO A 62 -11.72 -40.12 1.00
CA PRO A 62 -10.32 -40.37 0.67
C PRO A 62 -9.75 -39.29 -0.26
N GLU A 63 -8.54 -38.82 0.09
CA GLU A 63 -7.78 -37.85 -0.68
C GLU A 63 -7.52 -38.35 -2.11
N PRO A 64 -7.72 -37.53 -3.16
CA PRO A 64 -7.27 -37.87 -4.50
C PRO A 64 -5.74 -37.83 -4.58
N ASP A 65 -5.17 -38.99 -4.88
CA ASP A 65 -3.78 -39.23 -5.23
C ASP A 65 -3.34 -38.30 -6.38
N MET A 66 -2.66 -37.20 -6.03
CA MET A 66 -2.00 -36.34 -7.00
C MET A 66 -0.63 -36.94 -7.34
N THR A 67 -0.62 -37.84 -8.32
CA THR A 67 0.61 -38.27 -8.99
C THR A 67 1.30 -37.04 -9.61
N PRO A 68 2.59 -36.80 -9.35
CA PRO A 68 3.31 -35.72 -10.00
C PRO A 68 3.45 -36.02 -11.50
N THR A 69 2.91 -35.14 -12.33
CA THR A 69 3.18 -35.14 -13.77
C THR A 69 4.63 -34.68 -13.98
N GLU A 70 5.48 -35.63 -14.33
CA GLU A 70 6.85 -35.44 -14.79
C GLU A 70 6.83 -34.59 -16.08
N VAL A 71 7.11 -33.30 -15.95
CA VAL A 71 7.29 -32.41 -17.10
C VAL A 71 8.75 -32.47 -17.54
N ALA A 72 8.94 -32.85 -18.80
CA ALA A 72 10.21 -33.05 -19.47
C ALA A 72 11.15 -31.82 -19.42
N PRO A 73 12.48 -32.04 -19.52
CA PRO A 73 13.47 -30.98 -19.60
C PRO A 73 13.39 -30.32 -20.98
N VAL A 74 13.04 -29.03 -21.03
CA VAL A 74 13.20 -28.22 -22.24
C VAL A 74 14.59 -27.62 -22.22
N GLU A 75 15.35 -28.02 -23.23
CA GLU A 75 16.73 -27.64 -23.50
C GLU A 75 16.90 -26.15 -23.81
N ASP A 76 18.06 -25.64 -23.35
CA ASP A 76 18.94 -24.70 -24.03
C ASP A 76 18.34 -23.58 -24.88
N THR A 77 18.30 -22.38 -24.28
CA THR A 77 18.65 -21.17 -25.05
C THR A 77 19.53 -20.20 -24.25
N LYS A 78 20.81 -20.22 -24.64
CA LYS A 78 21.62 -19.05 -24.97
C LYS A 78 22.01 -18.10 -23.85
N THR A 79 23.13 -18.46 -23.24
CA THR A 79 24.18 -17.59 -22.70
C THR A 79 24.35 -16.30 -23.52
N VAL A 80 23.88 -15.19 -22.98
CA VAL A 80 24.37 -13.85 -23.37
C VAL A 80 25.29 -13.38 -22.25
N THR A 81 26.57 -13.40 -22.57
CA THR A 81 27.65 -12.91 -21.73
C THR A 81 27.44 -11.43 -21.38
N PRO A 82 27.51 -11.06 -20.09
CA PRO A 82 27.50 -9.66 -19.68
C PRO A 82 28.84 -8.98 -20.04
N PRO A 83 28.85 -7.74 -20.56
CA PRO A 83 30.05 -6.95 -20.53
C PRO A 83 30.35 -6.54 -19.07
N ALA A 84 31.42 -7.13 -18.56
CA ALA A 84 32.15 -6.65 -17.39
C ALA A 84 32.63 -5.20 -17.57
N LYS A 85 32.99 -4.60 -16.42
CA LYS A 85 33.68 -3.30 -16.23
C LYS A 85 32.70 -2.12 -16.21
N VAL A 86 32.58 -1.36 -15.11
CA VAL A 86 33.66 -0.66 -14.41
C VAL A 86 33.32 -0.52 -12.92
N GLU A 87 34.19 -1.07 -12.07
CA GLU A 87 34.40 -0.58 -10.71
C GLU A 87 34.81 0.89 -10.78
N LYS A 88 34.14 1.77 -10.02
CA LYS A 88 34.87 2.71 -9.17
C LYS A 88 33.98 3.47 -8.20
N GLU A 89 34.51 3.50 -6.97
CA GLU A 89 34.42 4.57 -5.99
C GLU A 89 33.13 4.67 -5.18
N ALA A 90 33.15 3.89 -4.10
CA ALA A 90 32.79 4.36 -2.77
C ALA A 90 33.09 5.86 -2.61
N LYS A 91 32.04 6.65 -2.37
CA LYS A 91 32.17 7.98 -1.83
C LYS A 91 31.22 8.12 -0.64
N GLU A 92 31.81 7.75 0.49
CA GLU A 92 31.88 8.57 1.69
C GLU A 92 30.61 9.35 2.06
N ALA A 93 30.02 8.89 3.17
CA ALA A 93 29.00 9.56 3.95
C ALA A 93 29.31 11.06 4.11
N GLU A 94 28.62 11.91 3.34
CA GLU A 94 28.48 13.31 3.69
C GLU A 94 27.38 13.39 4.74
N THR A 95 27.81 13.34 6.00
CA THR A 95 27.03 13.75 7.16
C THR A 95 26.44 15.13 6.89
N VAL A 96 25.18 15.15 6.48
CA VAL A 96 24.36 16.35 6.52
C VAL A 96 24.26 16.72 7.99
N LYS A 97 25.04 17.74 8.38
CA LYS A 97 24.84 18.48 9.63
C LYS A 97 23.45 19.10 9.57
N LEU A 98 22.43 18.29 9.90
CA LEU A 98 21.15 18.74 10.39
C LEU A 98 21.44 19.56 11.63
N LYS A 99 21.47 20.87 11.43
CA LYS A 99 21.41 21.82 12.53
C LYS A 99 20.05 21.61 13.19
N GLU A 100 20.07 20.82 14.26
CA GLU A 100 19.07 20.83 15.32
C GLU A 100 18.84 22.29 15.76
N LYS A 101 17.80 22.93 15.23
CA LYS A 101 17.18 24.11 15.84
C LYS A 101 15.74 24.26 15.36
N LYS A 102 14.83 23.56 16.04
CA LYS A 102 13.94 24.14 17.07
C LYS A 102 13.00 23.04 17.55
N ALA A 103 12.67 23.10 18.84
CA ALA A 103 11.61 22.32 19.44
C ALA A 103 10.32 22.62 18.67
N ASP A 104 9.93 21.65 17.84
CA ASP A 104 8.75 21.63 16.99
C ASP A 104 7.54 21.20 17.82
N ASP A 105 6.37 21.56 17.35
CA ASP A 105 5.20 21.98 18.12
C ASP A 105 4.35 20.78 18.57
N GLY A 106 5.00 19.66 18.86
CA GLY A 106 4.35 18.35 18.98
C GLY A 106 3.91 17.78 17.64
N LYS A 107 4.38 18.32 16.51
CA LYS A 107 4.05 17.87 15.16
C LYS A 107 5.11 16.91 14.60
N LEU A 108 4.66 15.84 13.96
CA LEU A 108 5.50 14.79 13.40
C LEU A 108 6.30 15.36 12.22
N SER A 109 7.63 15.26 12.32
CA SER A 109 8.54 15.76 11.29
C SER A 109 8.43 14.93 10.02
N ASP A 110 8.66 15.56 8.86
CA ASP A 110 8.58 14.88 7.56
C ASP A 110 9.62 13.75 7.45
N ALA A 111 10.78 13.90 8.10
CA ALA A 111 11.78 12.84 8.18
C ALA A 111 11.27 11.60 8.93
N LYS A 112 10.51 11.79 10.03
CA LYS A 112 9.92 10.66 10.77
C LYS A 112 8.81 9.99 9.98
N LYS A 113 8.01 10.77 9.25
CA LYS A 113 6.99 10.22 8.32
C LYS A 113 7.62 9.37 7.23
N ALA A 114 8.74 9.81 6.66
CA ALA A 114 9.48 9.04 5.66
C ALA A 114 10.01 7.71 6.24
N GLU A 115 10.57 7.73 7.46
CA GLU A 115 11.03 6.54 8.16
C GLU A 115 9.88 5.52 8.38
N ILE A 116 8.71 6.01 8.80
CA ILE A 116 7.51 5.19 8.97
C ILE A 116 7.04 4.59 7.65
N ILE A 117 7.01 5.39 6.57
CA ILE A 117 6.64 4.91 5.23
C ILE A 117 7.60 3.82 4.76
N GLU A 118 8.91 3.99 4.97
CA GLU A 118 9.92 3.00 4.59
C GLU A 118 9.76 1.69 5.38
N TYR A 119 9.42 1.76 6.66
CA TYR A 119 9.15 0.57 7.48
C TYR A 119 7.96 -0.23 6.93
N PHE A 120 6.81 0.42 6.73
CA PHE A 120 5.62 -0.27 6.24
C PHE A 120 5.76 -0.75 4.79
N LYS A 121 6.62 -0.12 3.98
CA LYS A 121 6.96 -0.63 2.62
C LYS A 121 8.11 -1.64 2.62
N GLY A 122 8.72 -1.86 3.78
CA GLY A 122 9.88 -2.70 3.95
C GLY A 122 9.54 -4.19 4.01
N ASN A 123 10.56 -4.99 4.30
CA ASN A 123 10.37 -6.45 4.43
C ASN A 123 9.68 -6.85 5.74
N ASP A 124 9.56 -5.93 6.70
CA ASP A 124 8.89 -6.17 7.97
C ASP A 124 7.38 -6.30 7.81
N GLU A 125 6.80 -5.66 6.78
CA GLU A 125 5.36 -5.62 6.51
C GLU A 125 5.03 -6.07 5.08
N PRO A 126 5.23 -7.35 4.72
CA PRO A 126 5.13 -7.82 3.34
C PRO A 126 3.72 -7.73 2.73
N ASN A 127 2.70 -7.52 3.56
CA ASN A 127 1.30 -7.39 3.12
C ASN A 127 0.96 -5.96 2.66
N VAL A 128 1.82 -4.98 2.97
CA VAL A 128 1.64 -3.58 2.57
C VAL A 128 2.39 -3.34 1.25
N LEU A 129 1.63 -2.99 0.23
CA LEU A 129 2.14 -2.81 -1.13
C LEU A 129 2.52 -1.36 -1.42
N ASP A 130 1.84 -0.41 -0.77
CA ASP A 130 2.20 1.00 -0.81
C ASP A 130 1.86 1.70 0.50
N ALA A 131 2.53 2.81 0.77
CA ALA A 131 2.27 3.61 1.97
C ALA A 131 2.47 5.10 1.67
N LEU A 132 1.57 5.91 2.23
CA LEU A 132 1.60 7.36 2.11
C LEU A 132 1.18 7.98 3.45
N PHE A 133 1.86 9.03 3.89
CA PHE A 133 1.55 9.70 5.16
C PHE A 133 1.21 11.19 4.94
N PRO A 134 0.07 11.52 4.30
CA PRO A 134 -0.37 12.90 4.16
C PRO A 134 -0.91 13.44 5.50
N TYR A 135 -0.40 14.60 5.93
CA TYR A 135 -0.85 15.27 7.15
C TYR A 135 -0.81 14.33 8.37
N ASP A 136 -1.92 14.15 9.08
CA ASP A 136 -2.03 13.29 10.26
C ASP A 136 -2.76 11.97 9.95
N THR A 137 -2.74 11.56 8.67
CA THR A 137 -3.32 10.29 8.22
C THR A 137 -2.25 9.43 7.57
N LEU A 138 -2.04 8.22 8.08
CA LEU A 138 -1.23 7.19 7.44
C LEU A 138 -2.15 6.31 6.60
N LYS A 139 -1.91 6.25 5.29
CA LYS A 139 -2.61 5.38 4.35
C LYS A 139 -1.71 4.22 3.96
N LEU A 140 -2.19 2.99 4.15
CA LEU A 140 -1.49 1.77 3.81
C LEU A 140 -2.30 1.03 2.74
N GLY A 141 -1.71 0.79 1.58
CA GLY A 141 -2.33 0.05 0.48
C GLY A 141 -2.10 -1.44 0.65
N MET A 142 -3.17 -2.23 0.68
CA MET A 142 -3.13 -3.69 0.86
C MET A 142 -4.13 -4.37 -0.07
N HIS A 143 -3.91 -5.65 -0.36
CA HIS A 143 -4.91 -6.49 -1.03
C HIS A 143 -6.11 -6.76 -0.12
N ASN A 144 -7.29 -6.68 -0.71
CA ASN A 144 -8.56 -7.00 -0.06
C ASN A 144 -8.87 -8.50 -0.20
N ASP A 145 -8.58 -9.26 0.86
CA ASP A 145 -8.82 -10.71 0.92
C ASP A 145 -10.18 -11.07 1.52
N SER A 146 -11.18 -10.17 1.38
CA SER A 146 -12.56 -10.28 1.87
C SER A 146 -12.78 -10.07 3.37
N GLY A 147 -11.77 -9.65 4.13
CA GLY A 147 -11.87 -9.31 5.55
C GLY A 147 -11.89 -7.81 5.86
N ASN A 148 -12.48 -7.44 7.00
CA ASN A 148 -12.26 -6.13 7.61
C ASN A 148 -10.80 -6.02 8.10
N ARG A 149 -10.11 -4.92 7.75
CA ARG A 149 -8.71 -4.66 8.10
C ARG A 149 -8.50 -3.72 9.29
N ASP A 150 -9.55 -3.40 10.05
CA ASP A 150 -9.47 -2.59 11.27
C ASP A 150 -8.41 -3.12 12.24
N GLY A 151 -8.32 -4.45 12.43
CA GLY A 151 -7.29 -5.06 13.29
C GLY A 151 -5.85 -4.80 12.83
N TYR A 152 -5.62 -4.71 11.51
CA TYR A 152 -4.30 -4.31 10.99
C TYR A 152 -4.05 -2.81 11.17
N ALA A 153 -5.09 -1.98 11.05
CA ALA A 153 -5.00 -0.56 11.35
C ALA A 153 -4.67 -0.30 12.83
N GLU A 154 -5.26 -1.08 13.75
CA GLU A 154 -4.94 -1.06 15.18
C GLU A 154 -3.48 -1.50 15.44
N TYR A 155 -3.04 -2.58 14.81
CA TYR A 155 -1.64 -3.01 14.88
C TYR A 155 -0.67 -1.91 14.41
N ALA A 156 -0.96 -1.25 13.29
CA ALA A 156 -0.15 -0.14 12.82
C ALA A 156 -0.10 1.02 13.83
N CYS A 157 -1.21 1.31 14.55
CA CYS A 157 -1.18 2.27 15.65
C CYS A 157 -0.23 1.85 16.79
N GLU A 158 -0.19 0.56 17.12
CA GLU A 158 0.74 0.04 18.14
C GLU A 158 2.19 0.24 17.70
N VAL A 159 2.52 -0.11 16.45
CA VAL A 159 3.87 0.10 15.87
C VAL A 159 4.27 1.57 15.89
N LEU A 160 3.38 2.48 15.48
CA LEU A 160 3.63 3.93 15.52
C LEU A 160 3.98 4.40 16.93
N LYS A 161 3.35 3.82 17.96
CA LYS A 161 3.56 4.17 19.35
C LYS A 161 4.80 3.51 19.96
N SER A 162 5.01 2.21 19.73
CA SER A 162 6.10 1.44 20.34
C SER A 162 7.45 1.73 19.68
N ASP A 163 7.48 1.73 18.34
CA ASP A 163 8.73 1.68 17.59
C ASP A 163 9.15 3.08 17.15
N PHE A 164 8.16 3.90 16.77
CA PHE A 164 8.40 5.26 16.30
C PHE A 164 8.15 6.34 17.35
N ASN A 165 7.60 5.96 18.52
CA ASN A 165 7.30 6.88 19.63
C ASN A 165 6.44 8.08 19.19
N VAL A 166 5.50 7.84 18.27
CA VAL A 166 4.53 8.83 17.82
C VAL A 166 3.50 9.04 18.94
N LYS A 167 3.40 10.27 19.44
CA LYS A 167 2.52 10.63 20.57
C LYS A 167 1.32 11.48 20.18
N GLN A 168 1.30 11.96 18.94
CA GLN A 168 0.20 12.75 18.42
C GLN A 168 -0.90 11.85 17.87
N ALA A 169 -2.12 12.40 17.79
CA ALA A 169 -3.22 11.71 17.14
C ALA A 169 -2.90 11.47 15.65
N VAL A 170 -3.00 10.23 15.22
CA VAL A 170 -2.82 9.81 13.82
C VAL A 170 -3.99 8.92 13.45
N ILE A 171 -4.53 9.09 12.25
CA ILE A 171 -5.55 8.19 11.69
C ILE A 171 -4.84 7.22 10.75
N VAL A 172 -4.96 5.92 11.00
CA VAL A 172 -4.48 4.89 10.07
C VAL A 172 -5.66 4.43 9.22
N ARG A 173 -5.47 4.41 7.90
CA ARG A 173 -6.44 3.90 6.92
C ARG A 173 -5.81 2.85 6.04
N ILE A 174 -6.48 1.71 5.93
CA ILE A 174 -6.12 0.65 5.01
C ILE A 174 -6.92 0.83 3.74
N ILE A 175 -6.23 1.02 2.62
CA ILE A 175 -6.81 1.28 1.32
C ILE A 175 -6.74 0.00 0.48
N ASP A 176 -7.84 -0.34 -0.17
CA ASP A 176 -7.88 -1.40 -1.18
C ASP A 176 -7.06 -0.98 -2.40
N ILE A 177 -5.88 -1.57 -2.55
CA ILE A 177 -4.98 -1.22 -3.65
C ILE A 177 -5.52 -1.70 -5.00
N ASP A 178 -6.27 -2.81 -5.03
CA ASP A 178 -6.81 -3.36 -6.27
C ASP A 178 -7.89 -2.44 -6.82
N LYS A 179 -8.73 -1.87 -5.95
CA LYS A 179 -9.74 -0.86 -6.32
C LYS A 179 -9.10 0.45 -6.73
N LEU A 180 -8.03 0.86 -6.05
CA LEU A 180 -7.30 2.06 -6.43
C LEU A 180 -6.70 1.92 -7.83
N VAL A 181 -6.04 0.80 -8.14
CA VAL A 181 -5.41 0.57 -9.45
C VAL A 181 -6.44 0.33 -10.56
N SER A 182 -7.52 -0.39 -10.27
CA SER A 182 -8.52 -0.74 -11.30
C SER A 182 -9.55 0.34 -11.59
N SER A 183 -9.81 1.25 -10.63
CA SER A 183 -10.92 2.20 -10.73
C SER A 183 -10.61 3.61 -10.21
N ASP A 184 -9.37 3.89 -9.81
CA ASP A 184 -8.94 5.15 -9.19
C ASP A 184 -9.72 5.51 -7.91
N LYS A 185 -10.33 4.51 -7.26
CA LYS A 185 -11.12 4.70 -6.04
C LYS A 185 -10.31 4.42 -4.79
N TRP A 186 -10.29 5.39 -3.89
CA TRP A 186 -9.70 5.27 -2.56
C TRP A 186 -10.69 4.63 -1.58
N GLU A 187 -10.93 3.33 -1.76
CA GLU A 187 -11.83 2.57 -0.89
C GLU A 187 -11.09 2.16 0.40
N THR A 188 -11.62 2.58 1.55
CA THR A 188 -11.06 2.24 2.87
C THR A 188 -11.68 0.94 3.35
N ILE A 189 -10.85 -0.07 3.58
CA ILE A 189 -11.24 -1.42 4.03
C ILE A 189 -10.88 -1.67 5.51
N GLY A 190 -10.22 -0.70 6.14
CA GLY A 190 -9.99 -0.67 7.57
C GLY A 190 -9.55 0.72 8.05
N GLU A 191 -9.91 1.09 9.27
CA GLU A 191 -9.54 2.37 9.87
C GLU A 191 -9.30 2.23 11.38
N ALA A 192 -8.28 2.92 11.89
CA ALA A 192 -8.06 3.06 13.32
C ALA A 192 -7.61 4.49 13.66
N ASN A 193 -8.02 4.97 14.84
CA ASN A 193 -7.59 6.26 15.38
C ASN A 193 -6.56 6.02 16.48
N CYS A 194 -5.29 6.36 16.22
CA CYS A 194 -4.19 6.20 17.16
C CYS A 194 -4.19 7.38 18.15
N ASN A 195 -4.57 7.12 19.40
CA ASN A 195 -4.63 8.10 20.48
C ASN A 195 -3.79 7.69 21.70
#